data_AF-A0A444JWR5-F1
#
_entry.id   AF-A0A444JWR5-F1
#
_cell.length_a   1.000
_cell.length_b   1.000
_cell.length_c   1.000
_cell.angle_alpha   90.00
_cell.angle_beta   90.00
_cell.angle_gamma   90.00
#
_symmetry.space_group_name_H-M   'P 1'
#
loop_
_entity.id
_entity.type
_entity.pdbx_description
1 polymer ?
#
loop_
_entity_poly.entity_id
_entity_poly.type
_entity_poly.pdbx_seq_one_letter_code
_entity_poly.pdbx_strand_id
1 'polypeptide(L)' 'MNRKKKINEALKKRQKKTSAKLHRSNKPRYISKADRAKMEAEAAQNQDAESQQEEHQRATEEGQQEPTGE' A
#
# COMPACT_ATOMS: atom_id res chain seq x y z
N MET A 1 14.39 -38.50 -11.35
CA MET A 1 13.01 -38.03 -11.05
C MET A 1 12.62 -38.55 -9.67
N ASN A 2 13.11 -37.89 -8.63
CA ASN A 2 12.93 -38.37 -7.25
C ASN A 2 11.73 -37.65 -6.64
N ARG A 3 11.06 -38.27 -5.65
CA ARG A 3 9.86 -37.72 -5.00
C ARG A 3 10.01 -36.25 -4.61
N LYS A 4 11.15 -35.88 -4.02
CA LYS A 4 11.50 -34.49 -3.66
C LYS A 4 11.48 -33.52 -4.85
N LYS A 5 12.04 -33.93 -6.00
CA LYS A 5 12.04 -33.10 -7.23
C LYS A 5 10.63 -32.94 -7.79
N LYS A 6 9.81 -34.01 -7.81
CA LYS A 6 8.41 -33.96 -8.29
C LYS A 6 7.54 -33.03 -7.44
N ILE A 7 7.66 -33.10 -6.12
CA ILE A 7 6.91 -32.23 -5.20
C ILE A 7 7.29 -30.76 -5.43
N ASN A 8 8.58 -30.47 -5.50
CA ASN A 8 9.07 -29.10 -5.73
C ASN A 8 8.60 -28.55 -7.08
N GLU A 9 8.60 -29.37 -8.13
CA GLU A 9 8.11 -28.97 -9.44
C GLU A 9 6.60 -28.69 -9.43
N ALA A 10 5.81 -29.52 -8.73
CA ALA A 10 4.38 -29.31 -8.58
C ALA A 10 4.05 -28.02 -7.80
N LEU A 11 4.78 -27.74 -6.71
CA LEU A 11 4.63 -26.50 -5.94
C LEU A 11 4.97 -25.27 -6.78
N LYS A 12 6.10 -25.30 -7.50
CA LYS A 12 6.50 -24.22 -8.42
C LYS A 12 5.46 -24.00 -9.52
N LYS A 13 4.91 -25.06 -10.10
CA LYS A 13 3.84 -24.99 -11.10
C LYS A 13 2.58 -24.34 -10.53
N ARG A 14 2.18 -24.68 -9.30
CA ARG A 14 1.04 -24.05 -8.62
C ARG A 14 1.27 -22.56 -8.34
N GLN A 15 2.43 -22.21 -7.78
CA GLN A 15 2.82 -20.81 -7.54
C GLN A 15 2.83 -19.99 -8.83
N LYS A 16 3.40 -20.51 -9.92
CA LYS A 16 3.37 -19.84 -11.22
C LYS A 16 1.95 -19.64 -11.75
N LYS A 17 1.06 -20.63 -11.59
CA LYS A 17 -0.35 -20.52 -11.98
C LYS A 17 -1.11 -19.48 -11.15
N THR A 18 -0.82 -19.34 -9.86
CA THR A 18 -1.45 -18.32 -9.01
C THR A 18 -0.92 -16.93 -9.34
N SER A 19 0.40 -16.77 -9.53
CA SER A 19 1.00 -15.49 -9.93
C SER A 19 0.55 -15.04 -11.32
N ALA A 20 0.42 -15.98 -12.27
CA ALA A 20 -0.10 -15.70 -13.60
C ALA A 20 -1.55 -15.19 -13.60
N LYS A 21 -2.35 -15.63 -12.62
CA LYS A 21 -3.72 -15.15 -12.43
C LYS A 21 -3.80 -13.80 -11.71
N LEU A 22 -2.72 -13.40 -11.02
CA LEU A 22 -2.63 -12.13 -10.29
C LEU A 22 -1.96 -11.03 -11.12
N HIS A 23 -1.87 -11.19 -12.45
CA HIS A 23 -1.39 -10.13 -13.32
C HIS A 23 -2.40 -8.98 -13.39
N ARG A 24 -2.22 -8.03 -12.49
CA ARG A 24 -2.73 -6.66 -12.66
C ARG A 24 -1.84 -5.97 -13.69
N SER A 25 -2.43 -5.44 -14.77
CA SER A 25 -1.67 -4.67 -15.74
C SER A 25 -1.10 -3.42 -15.06
N ASN A 26 0.13 -3.02 -15.38
CA ASN A 26 0.71 -1.75 -14.90
C ASN A 26 -0.02 -0.50 -15.42
N LYS A 27 -1.02 -0.65 -16.29
CA LYS A 27 -1.84 0.47 -16.74
C LYS A 27 -2.94 0.71 -15.72
N PRO A 28 -3.21 1.98 -15.36
CA PRO A 28 -4.38 2.30 -14.55
C PRO A 28 -5.63 1.83 -15.29
N ARG A 29 -6.54 1.16 -14.58
CA ARG A 29 -7.83 0.75 -15.15
C ARG A 29 -8.56 2.01 -15.59
N TYR A 30 -9.04 2.05 -16.84
CA TYR A 30 -9.93 3.12 -17.25
C TYR A 30 -11.19 3.07 -16.39
N ILE A 31 -11.48 4.18 -15.74
CA ILE A 31 -12.66 4.43 -14.93
C ILE A 31 -13.44 5.56 -15.58
N SER A 32 -14.77 5.57 -15.43
CA SER A 32 -15.60 6.60 -16.04
C SER A 32 -15.28 7.99 -15.46
N LYS A 33 -15.71 9.07 -16.13
CA LYS A 33 -15.52 10.44 -15.64
C LYS A 33 -16.14 10.65 -14.25
N ALA A 34 -17.29 10.02 -14.00
CA ALA A 34 -17.98 10.09 -12.71
C ALA A 34 -17.18 9.36 -11.61
N ASP A 35 -16.67 8.16 -11.91
CA ASP A 35 -15.88 7.39 -10.95
C ASP A 35 -14.55 8.07 -10.61
N ARG A 36 -13.94 8.75 -11.59
CA ARG A 36 -12.69 9.51 -11.36
C ARG A 36 -12.92 10.70 -10.44
N ALA A 37 -13.99 11.47 -10.66
CA ALA A 37 -14.33 12.60 -9.81
C ALA A 37 -14.64 12.15 -8.36
N LYS A 38 -15.31 10.99 -8.20
CA LYS A 38 -15.58 10.42 -6.88
C LYS A 38 -14.30 10.02 -6.15
N MET A 39 -13.37 9.34 -6.84
CA MET A 39 -12.08 8.95 -6.25
C MET A 39 -11.19 10.15 -5.92
N GLU A 40 -11.23 11.21 -6.72
CA GLU A 40 -10.46 12.45 -6.46
C GLU A 40 -11.00 13.21 -5.25
N ALA A 41 -12.33 13.28 -5.09
CA ALA A 41 -12.96 13.87 -3.90
C ALA A 41 -12.65 13.07 -2.62
N GLU A 42 -12.70 11.73 -2.69
CA GLU A 42 -12.32 10.85 -1.56
C GLU A 42 -10.83 10.97 -1.24
N ALA A 43 -9.96 11.07 -2.24
CA ALA A 43 -8.53 11.26 -2.05
C ALA A 43 -8.19 12.62 -1.43
N ALA A 44 -8.87 13.70 -1.86
CA ALA A 44 -8.69 15.04 -1.28
C ALA A 44 -9.08 15.07 0.21
N GLN A 45 -10.23 14.49 0.57
CA GLN A 45 -10.68 14.37 1.96
C GLN A 45 -9.67 13.61 2.84
N ASN A 46 -9.09 12.52 2.31
CA ASN A 46 -8.06 11.76 3.04
C ASN A 46 -6.74 12.53 3.16
N GLN A 47 -6.33 13.30 2.15
CA GLN A 47 -5.11 14.12 2.21
C GLN A 47 -5.25 15.28 3.20
N ASP A 48 -6.44 15.89 3.29
CA ASP A 48 -6.72 16.90 4.31
C ASP A 48 -6.70 16.31 5.73
N ALA A 49 -7.15 15.07 5.89
CA ALA A 49 -7.09 14.37 7.17
C ALA A 49 -5.66 13.94 7.55
N GLU A 50 -4.86 13.47 6.59
CA GLU A 50 -3.45 13.09 6.81
C GLU A 50 -2.58 14.31 7.15
N SER A 51 -2.74 15.43 6.44
CA SER A 51 -2.00 16.67 6.74
C SER A 51 -2.35 17.27 8.11
N GLN A 52 -3.62 17.20 8.53
CA GLN A 52 -4.00 17.61 9.88
C GLN A 52 -3.45 16.68 10.97
N GLN A 53 -3.30 15.39 10.68
CA GLN A 53 -2.70 14.43 11.60
C GLN A 53 -1.18 14.59 11.69
N GLU A 54 -0.50 14.90 10.59
CA GLU A 54 0.94 15.18 10.57
C GLU A 54 1.29 16.49 11.31
N GLU A 55 0.50 17.55 11.12
CA GLU A 55 0.67 18.81 11.87
C GLU A 55 0.43 18.63 13.37
N HIS A 56 -0.56 17.81 13.77
CA HIS A 56 -0.81 17.53 15.18
C HIS A 56 0.33 16.72 15.82
N GLN A 57 0.87 15.72 15.11
CA GLN A 57 2.01 14.95 15.59
C GLN A 57 3.27 15.81 15.73
N ARG A 58 3.54 16.69 14.75
CA ARG A 58 4.68 17.60 14.77
C ARG A 58 4.61 18.65 15.90
N ALA A 59 3.41 19.13 16.23
CA ALA A 59 3.19 20.02 17.38
C ALA A 59 3.35 19.33 18.74
N THR A 60 3.19 18.00 18.80
CA THR A 60 3.35 17.26 20.06
C THR A 60 4.82 16.96 20.38
N GLU A 61 5.69 16.94 19.37
CA GLU A 61 7.11 16.59 19.49
C GLU A 61 8.00 17.78 19.95
N GLU A 62 7.58 19.03 19.72
CA GLU A 62 8.33 20.23 20.16
C GLU A 62 8.12 20.60 21.64
N GLY A 63 7.26 19.89 22.38
CA GLY A 63 6.98 20.15 23.81
C GLY A 63 7.81 19.33 24.80
N GLN A 64 8.68 18.42 24.35
CA GLN A 64 9.45 17.50 25.20
C GLN A 64 10.96 17.62 24.98
N GLN A 65 11.51 18.83 25.06
CA GLN A 65 12.95 19.01 25.26
C GLN A 65 13.16 19.93 26.46
N GLU A 66 12.96 19.38 27.66
CA GLU A 66 13.51 19.97 28.89
C GLU A 66 15.05 19.84 28.84
N PRO A 67 15.82 20.90 29.11
CA PRO A 67 17.27 20.82 29.17
C PRO A 67 17.64 20.10 30.46
N THR A 68 18.04 18.82 30.36
CA THR A 68 18.65 18.10 31.49
C THR A 68 20.01 18.73 31.78
N GLY A 69 20.03 19.71 32.68
CA GLY A 69 21.22 20.21 33.32
C GLY A 69 21.48 19.43 34.60
N GLU A 70 22.54 18.62 34.59
CA GLU A 70 23.48 18.42 35.71
C GLU A 70 24.81 17.90 35.19
#